data_AF-A0A3G9JRC8-F1
#
_entry.id   AF-A0A3G9JRC8-F1
#
_cell.length_a   1.000
_cell.length_b   1.000
_cell.length_c   1.000
_cell.angle_alpha   90.00
_cell.angle_beta   90.00
_cell.angle_gamma   90.00
#
_symmetry.space_group_name_H-M   'P 1'
#
loop_
_entity.id
_entity.type
_entity.pdbx_description
1 polymer ?
#
loop_
_entity_poly.entity_id
_entity_poly.type
_entity_poly.pdbx_seq_one_letter_code
_entity_poly.pdbx_strand_id
1 'polypeptide(L)' 'MKTCPKCGCEVDDEDQFCKFCGAPLTDLQSKQEIRQMEHVKIILMLILFLCIVLGCYYLWQGGH' A
#
# COMPACT_ATOMS: atom_id res chain seq x y z
N MET A 1 6.24 -7.28 30.20
CA MET A 1 5.79 -5.90 30.37
C MET A 1 6.46 -5.05 29.30
N LYS A 2 5.65 -4.44 28.42
CA LYS A 2 6.09 -3.53 27.35
C LYS A 2 5.59 -2.12 27.63
N THR A 3 6.23 -1.12 27.03
CA THR A 3 5.78 0.26 27.16
C THR A 3 4.93 0.64 25.95
N CYS A 4 3.79 1.27 26.17
CA CYS A 4 2.94 1.76 25.08
C CYS A 4 3.69 2.82 24.26
N PRO A 5 3.86 2.64 22.93
CA PRO A 5 4.59 3.59 22.09
C PRO A 5 3.86 4.93 21.90
N LYS A 6 2.57 5.03 22.27
CA LYS A 6 1.78 6.26 22.12
C LYS A 6 1.79 7.13 23.37
N CYS A 7 1.69 6.53 24.56
CA CYS A 7 1.54 7.29 25.81
C CYS A 7 2.64 7.02 26.84
N GLY A 8 3.53 6.05 26.62
CA GLY A 8 4.62 5.74 27.54
C GLY A 8 4.21 4.97 28.80
N CYS A 9 2.96 4.54 28.92
CA CYS A 9 2.50 3.73 30.06
C CYS A 9 2.95 2.28 29.94
N GLU A 10 3.24 1.65 31.07
CA GLU A 10 3.53 0.23 31.15
C GLU A 10 2.27 -0.62 30.94
N VAL A 11 2.33 -1.54 29.99
CA VAL A 11 1.23 -2.40 29.55
C VAL A 11 1.72 -3.84 29.48
N ASP A 12 0.80 -4.79 29.57
CA ASP A 12 1.16 -6.19 29.51
C ASP A 12 1.53 -6.59 28.06
N ASP A 13 2.35 -7.62 27.90
CA ASP A 13 2.69 -8.11 26.56
C ASP A 13 1.48 -8.73 25.87
N GLU A 14 0.57 -9.33 26.64
CA GLU A 14 -0.68 -9.95 26.18
C GLU A 14 -1.73 -8.90 25.76
N ASP A 15 -1.63 -7.67 26.28
CA ASP A 15 -2.56 -6.59 25.97
C ASP A 15 -2.54 -6.24 24.48
N GLN A 16 -3.71 -6.35 23.84
CA GLN A 16 -3.95 -5.96 22.45
C GLN A 16 -4.11 -4.45 22.29
N PHE A 17 -4.59 -3.76 23.34
CA PHE A 17 -4.80 -2.32 23.38
C PHE A 17 -4.30 -1.75 24.70
N CYS A 18 -3.82 -0.51 24.67
CA CYS A 18 -3.38 0.19 25.86
C CYS A 18 -4.59 0.56 26.73
N LYS A 19 -4.66 0.00 27.94
CA LYS A 19 -5.68 0.33 28.94
C LYS A 19 -5.72 1.80 29.39
N PHE A 20 -4.67 2.58 29.10
CA PHE A 20 -4.57 4.00 29.49
C PHE A 20 -4.98 4.96 28.37
N CYS A 21 -4.58 4.70 27.13
CA CYS A 21 -4.82 5.62 26.00
C CYS A 21 -5.66 5.05 24.85
N GLY A 22 -6.04 3.76 24.94
CA GLY A 22 -6.83 3.06 23.93
C GLY A 22 -6.09 2.74 22.62
N ALA A 23 -4.78 2.98 22.54
CA ALA A 23 -4.02 2.69 21.33
C ALA A 23 -3.84 1.18 21.12
N PRO A 24 -3.94 0.66 19.89
CA PRO A 24 -3.57 -0.72 19.61
C PRO A 24 -2.07 -0.93 19.93
N LEU A 25 -1.78 -1.98 20.67
CA LEU A 25 -0.43 -2.43 21.03
C LEU A 25 0.04 -3.57 20.13
N THR A 26 -0.86 -4.13 19.34
CA THR A 26 -0.53 -5.06 18.27
C THR A 26 -0.13 -4.32 17.01
N ASP A 27 0.76 -4.99 16.28
CA ASP A 27 1.57 -4.45 15.22
C ASP A 27 0.77 -3.58 14.23
N LEU A 28 1.31 -2.40 13.97
CA LEU A 28 0.83 -1.39 13.04
C LEU A 28 0.91 -1.86 11.56
N GLN A 29 1.02 -3.17 11.30
CA GLN A 29 1.14 -3.71 9.94
C GLN A 29 -0.17 -3.85 9.17
N SER A 30 -1.33 -3.50 9.74
CA SER A 30 -2.56 -3.41 8.95
C SER A 30 -2.68 -2.10 8.15
N LYS A 31 -1.81 -1.10 8.38
CA LYS A 31 -1.92 0.22 7.73
C LYS A 31 -0.88 0.50 6.64
N GLN A 32 0.10 -0.39 6.41
CA GLN A 32 1.13 -0.20 5.39
C GLN A 32 1.08 -1.20 4.22
N GLU A 33 0.02 -2.00 4.12
CA GLU A 33 -0.23 -2.87 2.95
C GLU A 33 -0.99 -2.15 1.81
N ILE A 34 -1.35 -0.86 1.97
CA ILE A 34 -2.04 -0.05 0.94
C ILE A 34 -1.41 1.34 0.79
N ARG A 35 -0.09 1.41 0.55
CA ARG A 35 0.53 2.61 -0.08
C ARG A 35 1.43 2.30 -1.26
N GLN A 36 1.84 1.05 -1.41
CA GLN A 36 2.71 0.60 -2.50
C GLN A 36 1.95 0.17 -3.78
N MET A 37 0.62 0.22 -3.77
CA MET A 37 -0.20 -0.11 -4.95
C MET A 37 -0.58 1.11 -5.83
N GLU A 38 -0.14 2.33 -5.51
CA GLU A 38 -0.47 3.50 -6.35
C GLU A 38 0.32 3.51 -7.67
N HIS A 39 1.60 3.17 -7.63
CA HIS A 39 2.47 3.19 -8.81
C HIS A 39 2.14 2.07 -9.82
N VAL A 40 1.60 0.94 -9.35
CA VAL A 40 1.27 -0.21 -10.21
C VAL A 40 0.17 0.15 -11.22
N LYS A 41 -0.83 0.94 -10.81
CA LYS A 41 -1.90 1.40 -11.71
C LYS A 41 -1.37 2.32 -12.82
N ILE A 42 -0.46 3.23 -12.47
CA ILE A 42 0.16 4.16 -13.43
C ILE A 42 1.00 3.39 -14.45
N ILE A 43 1.85 2.45 -13.97
CA ILE A 43 2.68 1.61 -14.85
C ILE A 43 1.81 0.77 -15.80
N LEU A 44 0.75 0.14 -15.29
CA LEU A 44 -0.17 -0.66 -16.10
C LEU A 44 -0.88 0.21 -17.16
N MET A 45 -1.31 1.42 -16.79
CA MET A 45 -1.93 2.35 -17.73
C MET A 45 -0.98 2.79 -18.83
N LEU A 46 0.29 3.09 -18.51
CA LEU A 46 1.31 3.48 -19.49
C LEU A 46 1.62 2.34 -20.47
N ILE A 47 1.73 1.09 -19.98
CA ILE A 47 1.95 -0.10 -20.83
C ILE A 47 0.80 -0.30 -21.80
N LEU A 48 -0.46 -0.25 -21.32
CA LEU A 48 -1.64 -0.39 -22.17
C LEU A 48 -1.70 0.70 -23.25
N PHE A 49 -1.41 1.95 -22.88
CA PHE A 49 -1.39 3.07 -23.83
C PHE A 49 -0.32 2.87 -24.92
N LEU A 50 0.89 2.48 -24.54
CA LEU A 50 1.98 2.15 -25.48
C LEU A 50 1.59 1.03 -26.45
N CYS A 51 0.99 -0.06 -25.95
CA CYS A 51 0.52 -1.15 -26.80
C CYS A 51 -0.56 -0.69 -27.80
N ILE A 52 -1.49 0.18 -27.39
CA ILE A 52 -2.52 0.73 -28.26
C ILE A 52 -1.88 1.61 -29.35
N VAL A 53 -0.99 2.53 -28.97
CA VAL A 53 -0.32 3.43 -29.93
C VAL A 53 0.53 2.64 -30.92
N LEU A 54 1.31 1.67 -30.44
CA LEU A 54 2.10 0.78 -31.30
C LEU A 54 1.19 -0.04 -32.21
N GLY A 55 0.10 -0.61 -31.69
CA GLY A 55 -0.89 -1.33 -32.48
C GLY A 55 -1.47 -0.47 -33.61
N CYS A 56 -1.91 0.75 -33.29
CA CYS A 56 -2.39 1.70 -34.30
C CYS A 56 -1.32 2.05 -35.34
N TYR A 57 -0.08 2.24 -34.92
CA TYR A 57 1.04 2.51 -35.82
C TYR A 57 1.33 1.33 -36.76
N TYR A 58 1.36 0.11 -36.24
CA TYR A 58 1.55 -1.11 -37.05
C TYR A 58 0.39 -1.35 -38.00
N LEU A 59 -0.84 -1.15 -37.55
CA LEU A 59 -2.03 -1.24 -38.41
C LEU A 59 -2.02 -0.17 -39.50
N TRP A 60 -1.49 1.03 -39.22
CA TRP A 60 -1.32 2.08 -40.21
C TRP A 60 -0.21 1.76 -41.23
N GLN A 61 0.87 1.08 -40.82
CA GLN A 61 1.95 0.68 -41.73
C GLN A 61 1.64 -0.54 -42.60
N GLY A 62 0.77 -1.45 -42.15
CA GLY A 62 0.39 -2.67 -42.89
C GLY A 62 -0.66 -2.46 -43.99
N GLY A 63 -1.11 -1.22 -44.20
CA GLY A 63 -2.11 -0.85 -45.22
C GLY A 63 -1.53 -0.11 -46.42
N HIS A 64 -0.31 -0.48 -46.85
CA HIS A 64 0.33 0.06 -48.04
C HIS A 64 0.44 -0.97 -49.17
#